data_AF-F7YW11-F1
#
_entry.id   AF-F7YW11-F1
#
_cell.length_a   1.000
_cell.length_b   1.000
_cell.length_c   1.000
_cell.angle_alpha   90.00
_cell.angle_beta   90.00
_cell.angle_gamma   90.00
#
_symmetry.space_group_name_H-M   'P 1'
#
loop_
_entity.id
_entity.type
_entity.pdbx_description
1 polymer ?
#
loop_
_entity_poly.entity_id
_entity_poly.type
_entity_poly.pdbx_seq_one_letter_code
_entity_poly.pdbx_strand_id
1 'polypeptide(L)'
;MMSLSDLLSIALQIESTGYGFYTNLASMQTNEKLKNFFAKLADQEREHQKIFKELIGKVEQKIGGLSSWIEEETVGYLKSLAEVSIFPSLEKMKQNLSMQEALDLAINVEKDSIIFYSELIPYAADEVETIKKIINEEKRHLLDLLSTNL
;
A
#
# COMPACT_ATOMS: atom_id res chain seq x y z
N MET A 1 -6.44 10.15 19.94
CA MET A 1 -7.18 8.91 19.65
C MET A 1 -7.18 8.75 18.15
N MET A 2 -6.57 7.68 17.63
CA MET A 2 -6.47 7.46 16.19
C MET A 2 -7.77 6.85 15.69
N SER A 3 -8.20 7.25 14.50
CA SER A 3 -9.41 6.80 13.84
C SER A 3 -9.08 5.86 12.68
N LEU A 4 -10.10 5.15 12.18
CA LEU A 4 -9.97 4.41 10.92
C LEU A 4 -9.46 5.30 9.76
N SER A 5 -9.80 6.59 9.75
CA SER A 5 -9.30 7.55 8.74
C SER A 5 -7.78 7.68 8.77
N ASP A 6 -7.17 7.67 9.96
CA ASP A 6 -5.71 7.75 10.10
C ASP A 6 -5.02 6.49 9.57
N LEU A 7 -5.58 5.30 9.84
CA LEU A 7 -5.04 4.04 9.30
C LEU A 7 -5.19 3.96 7.78
N LEU A 8 -6.31 4.43 7.24
CA LEU A 8 -6.51 4.54 5.79
C LEU A 8 -5.56 5.59 5.18
N SER A 9 -5.17 6.62 5.92
CA SER A 9 -4.17 7.60 5.50
C SER A 9 -2.77 6.99 5.42
N ILE A 10 -2.44 6.05 6.32
CA ILE A 10 -1.20 5.25 6.20
C ILE A 10 -1.25 4.42 4.92
N ALA A 11 -2.36 3.72 4.64
CA ALA A 11 -2.53 2.95 3.41
C ALA A 11 -2.38 3.83 2.15
N LEU A 12 -3.00 5.02 2.14
CA LEU A 12 -2.82 5.99 1.05
C LEU A 12 -1.35 6.40 0.86
N GLN A 13 -0.59 6.57 1.94
CA GLN A 13 0.83 6.92 1.87
C GLN A 13 1.68 5.78 1.27
N ILE A 14 1.35 4.53 1.60
CA ILE A 14 1.99 3.33 1.05
C ILE A 14 1.84 3.33 -0.47
N GLU A 15 0.58 3.33 -0.96
CA GLU A 15 0.27 3.33 -2.40
C GLU A 15 0.87 4.55 -3.11
N SER A 16 0.92 5.71 -2.43
CA SER A 16 1.56 6.89 -2.99
C SER A 16 3.05 6.77 -3.19
N THR A 17 3.71 6.06 -2.28
CA THR A 17 5.13 5.81 -2.40
C THR A 17 5.39 4.73 -3.43
N GLY A 18 4.57 3.67 -3.46
CA GLY A 18 4.58 2.62 -4.47
C GLY A 18 4.45 3.19 -5.89
N TYR A 19 3.46 4.06 -6.12
CA TYR A 19 3.29 4.75 -7.42
C TYR A 19 4.55 5.49 -7.87
N GLY A 20 5.12 6.33 -7.00
CA GLY A 20 6.33 7.07 -7.31
C GLY A 20 7.52 6.16 -7.56
N PHE A 21 7.64 5.10 -6.76
CA PHE A 21 8.71 4.12 -6.85
C PHE A 21 8.68 3.34 -8.17
N TYR A 22 7.55 2.73 -8.52
CA TYR A 22 7.41 1.99 -9.77
C TYR A 22 7.49 2.90 -11.00
N THR A 23 6.99 4.14 -10.92
CA THR A 23 7.18 5.14 -11.97
C THR A 23 8.67 5.41 -12.22
N ASN A 24 9.45 5.59 -11.14
CA ASN A 24 10.88 5.80 -11.23
C ASN A 24 11.59 4.57 -11.82
N LEU A 25 11.28 3.35 -11.33
CA LEU A 25 11.85 2.12 -11.86
C LEU A 25 11.58 1.95 -13.35
N ALA A 26 10.34 2.19 -13.79
CA ALA A 26 9.98 2.17 -15.21
C ALA A 26 10.83 3.14 -16.04
N SER A 27 11.03 4.37 -15.53
CA SER A 27 11.81 5.40 -16.24
C SER A 27 13.30 5.04 -16.40
N MET A 28 13.85 4.23 -15.51
CA MET A 28 15.24 3.78 -15.53
C MET A 28 15.46 2.55 -16.43
N GLN A 29 14.39 1.92 -16.93
CA GLN A 29 14.50 0.71 -17.74
C GLN A 29 14.81 0.99 -19.20
N THR A 30 15.81 0.29 -19.72
CA THR A 30 16.08 0.19 -21.17
C THR A 30 15.38 -1.02 -21.81
N ASN A 31 15.05 -2.03 -21.01
CA ASN A 31 14.28 -3.18 -21.46
C ASN A 31 12.78 -2.84 -21.46
N GLU A 32 12.18 -2.78 -22.66
CA GLU A 32 10.76 -2.44 -22.83
C GLU A 32 9.79 -3.36 -22.06
N LYS A 33 10.13 -4.63 -21.85
CA LYS A 33 9.30 -5.55 -21.06
C LYS A 33 9.26 -5.12 -19.60
N LEU A 34 10.42 -4.84 -19.00
CA LEU A 34 10.52 -4.40 -17.60
C LEU A 34 9.94 -3.00 -17.40
N LYS A 35 10.16 -2.11 -18.37
CA LYS A 35 9.56 -0.77 -18.40
C LYS A 35 8.04 -0.84 -18.33
N ASN A 36 7.42 -1.63 -19.22
CA ASN A 36 5.97 -1.79 -19.26
C ASN A 36 5.44 -2.50 -18.01
N PHE A 37 6.20 -3.44 -17.46
CA PHE A 37 5.84 -4.11 -16.21
C PHE A 37 5.74 -3.13 -15.04
N PHE A 38 6.80 -2.36 -14.76
CA PHE A 38 6.77 -1.38 -13.67
C PHE A 38 5.79 -0.23 -13.93
N ALA A 39 5.63 0.21 -15.17
CA ALA A 39 4.62 1.22 -15.51
C ALA A 39 3.20 0.73 -15.18
N LYS A 40 2.90 -0.54 -15.45
CA LYS A 40 1.62 -1.15 -15.11
C LYS A 40 1.40 -1.21 -13.60
N LEU A 41 2.41 -1.63 -12.83
CA LEU A 41 2.33 -1.62 -11.36
C LEU A 41 2.04 -0.19 -10.87
N ALA A 42 2.79 0.80 -11.35
CA ALA A 42 2.56 2.20 -10.99
C ALA A 42 1.11 2.65 -11.26
N ASP A 43 0.55 2.32 -12.42
CA ASP A 43 -0.84 2.65 -12.73
C ASP A 43 -1.83 2.00 -11.76
N GLN A 44 -1.56 0.75 -11.32
CA GLN A 44 -2.39 0.05 -10.33
C GLN A 44 -2.33 0.72 -8.95
N GLU A 45 -1.13 1.03 -8.45
CA GLU A 45 -0.93 1.79 -7.21
C GLU A 45 -1.69 3.12 -7.25
N ARG A 46 -1.66 3.81 -8.38
CA ARG A 46 -2.38 5.08 -8.56
C ARG A 46 -3.89 4.93 -8.44
N GLU A 47 -4.46 3.82 -8.91
CA GLU A 47 -5.88 3.53 -8.71
C GLU A 47 -6.17 3.20 -7.23
N HIS A 48 -5.30 2.44 -6.56
CA HIS A 48 -5.44 2.16 -5.12
C HIS A 48 -5.40 3.44 -4.28
N GLN A 49 -4.49 4.38 -4.59
CA GLN A 49 -4.44 5.70 -3.95
C GLN A 49 -5.80 6.41 -4.03
N LYS A 50 -6.44 6.41 -5.21
CA LYS A 50 -7.76 7.05 -5.38
C LYS A 50 -8.80 6.37 -4.51
N ILE A 51 -8.80 5.04 -4.49
CA ILE A 51 -9.73 4.25 -3.67
C ILE A 51 -9.54 4.58 -2.18
N PHE A 52 -8.31 4.55 -1.65
CA PHE A 52 -8.07 4.90 -0.24
C PHE A 52 -8.46 6.34 0.08
N LYS A 53 -8.23 7.29 -0.83
CA LYS A 53 -8.68 8.68 -0.66
C LYS A 53 -10.21 8.79 -0.60
N GLU A 54 -10.93 8.03 -1.42
CA GLU A 54 -12.39 7.96 -1.37
C GLU A 54 -12.88 7.33 -0.06
N LEU A 55 -12.24 6.24 0.40
CA LEU A 55 -12.56 5.57 1.65
C LEU A 55 -12.41 6.51 2.86
N ILE A 56 -11.32 7.28 2.92
CA ILE A 56 -11.10 8.33 3.93
C ILE A 56 -12.28 9.30 3.94
N GLY A 57 -12.65 9.86 2.78
CA GLY A 57 -13.76 10.80 2.67
C GLY A 57 -15.11 10.22 3.10
N LYS A 58 -15.37 8.93 2.83
CA LYS A 58 -16.58 8.24 3.28
C LYS A 58 -16.59 8.04 4.80
N VAL A 59 -15.48 7.62 5.38
CA VAL A 59 -15.33 7.43 6.83
C VAL A 59 -15.52 8.76 7.56
N GLU A 60 -14.94 9.84 7.04
CA GLU A 60 -15.05 11.17 7.64
C GLU A 60 -16.48 11.76 7.56
N GLN A 61 -17.21 11.51 6.47
CA GLN A 61 -18.61 11.94 6.34
C GLN A 61 -19.56 11.17 7.27
N LYS A 62 -19.24 9.92 7.60
CA LYS A 62 -20.03 9.08 8.52
C LYS A 62 -19.86 9.45 10.00
N ILE A 63 -19.02 10.43 10.35
CA ILE A 63 -18.73 10.88 11.74
C ILE A 63 -19.97 11.46 12.49
N GLY A 64 -21.17 11.46 11.89
CA GLY A 64 -22.43 11.66 12.60
C GLY A 64 -22.98 10.44 13.36
N GLY A 65 -22.44 9.24 13.17
CA GLY A 65 -22.95 8.02 13.80
C GLY A 65 -21.89 6.93 13.88
N LEU A 66 -21.32 6.75 15.08
CA LEU A 66 -20.40 5.67 15.44
C LEU A 66 -19.17 5.59 14.52
N SER A 67 -18.14 6.38 14.83
CA SER A 67 -16.77 5.97 14.45
C SER A 67 -16.60 4.50 14.86
N SER A 68 -16.21 3.63 13.93
CA SER A 68 -15.82 2.26 14.27
C SER A 68 -14.68 2.36 15.27
N TRP A 69 -15.00 2.29 16.56
CA TRP A 69 -14.02 2.42 17.63
C TRP A 69 -13.05 1.26 17.48
N ILE A 70 -11.82 1.56 17.07
CA ILE A 70 -10.74 0.59 17.02
C ILE A 70 -10.11 0.57 18.41
N GLU A 71 -9.87 -0.63 18.93
CA GLU A 71 -9.19 -0.79 20.22
C GLU A 71 -7.79 -0.14 20.17
N GLU A 72 -7.41 0.54 21.25
CA GLU A 72 -6.15 1.29 21.32
C GLU A 72 -4.93 0.39 21.10
N GLU A 73 -5.00 -0.88 21.54
CA GLU A 73 -3.96 -1.87 21.32
C GLU A 73 -3.80 -2.21 19.83
N THR A 74 -4.91 -2.42 19.09
CA THR A 74 -4.87 -2.67 17.64
C THR A 74 -4.30 -1.48 16.89
N VAL A 75 -4.72 -0.26 17.24
CA VAL A 75 -4.15 0.97 16.69
C VAL A 75 -2.64 1.02 16.95
N GLY A 76 -2.22 0.76 18.18
CA GLY A 76 -0.81 0.76 18.57
C GLY A 76 0.02 -0.28 17.81
N TYR A 77 -0.52 -1.48 17.62
CA TYR A 77 0.09 -2.53 16.82
C TYR A 77 0.25 -2.11 15.35
N LEU A 78 -0.81 -1.64 14.69
CA LEU A 78 -0.77 -1.26 13.28
C LEU A 78 0.15 -0.06 13.03
N LYS A 79 0.13 0.91 13.95
CA LYS A 79 1.07 2.02 13.92
C LYS A 79 2.51 1.52 14.03
N SER A 80 2.79 0.64 14.98
CA SER A 80 4.13 0.08 15.17
C SER A 80 4.57 -0.74 13.95
N LEU A 81 3.67 -1.51 13.34
CA LEU A 81 3.95 -2.22 12.09
C LEU A 81 4.35 -1.24 10.97
N ALA A 82 3.60 -0.15 10.82
CA ALA A 82 3.91 0.88 9.84
C ALA A 82 5.24 1.59 10.14
N GLU A 83 5.49 1.99 11.38
CA GLU A 83 6.70 2.71 11.79
C GLU A 83 7.98 1.88 11.72
N VAL A 84 7.89 0.58 12.03
CA VAL A 84 9.08 -0.28 12.18
C VAL A 84 9.42 -1.02 10.88
N SER A 85 8.43 -1.32 10.03
CA SER A 85 8.65 -2.10 8.80
C SER A 85 8.39 -1.29 7.52
N ILE A 86 7.22 -0.66 7.43
CA ILE A 86 6.74 -0.04 6.18
C ILE A 86 7.47 1.27 5.92
N PHE A 87 7.40 2.25 6.82
CA PHE A 87 7.96 3.58 6.61
C PHE A 87 9.48 3.58 6.35
N PRO A 88 10.31 2.78 7.06
CA PRO A 88 11.73 2.66 6.71
C PRO A 88 11.94 2.18 5.27
N SER A 89 11.11 1.24 4.81
CA SER A 89 11.16 0.73 3.45
C SER A 89 10.73 1.79 2.44
N LEU A 90 9.66 2.53 2.72
CA LEU A 90 9.20 3.66 1.89
C LEU A 90 10.24 4.76 1.76
N GLU A 91 10.96 5.10 2.85
CA GLU A 91 12.04 6.09 2.80
C GLU A 91 13.24 5.58 1.99
N LYS A 92 13.56 4.28 2.08
CA LYS A 92 14.61 3.68 1.26
C LYS A 92 14.24 3.65 -0.23
N MET A 93 12.97 3.47 -0.57
CA MET A 93 12.47 3.50 -1.96
C MET A 93 12.72 4.84 -2.66
N LYS A 94 12.85 5.94 -1.91
CA LYS A 94 13.12 7.28 -2.45
C LYS A 94 14.60 7.52 -2.82
N GLN A 95 15.47 6.54 -2.58
CA GLN A 95 16.92 6.65 -2.80
C GLN A 95 17.34 5.99 -4.12
N ASN A 96 18.61 6.17 -4.50
CA ASN A 96 19.20 5.44 -5.62
C ASN A 96 19.53 4.01 -5.19
N LEU A 97 18.81 3.03 -5.74
CA LEU A 97 18.96 1.62 -5.42
C LEU A 97 19.49 0.85 -6.63
N SER A 98 20.22 -0.23 -6.39
CA SER A 98 20.42 -1.25 -7.42
C SER A 98 19.08 -1.93 -7.74
N MET A 99 18.99 -2.58 -8.91
CA MET A 99 17.77 -3.27 -9.31
C MET A 99 17.38 -4.38 -8.33
N GLN A 100 18.36 -5.14 -7.83
CA GLN A 100 18.10 -6.20 -6.85
C GLN A 100 17.56 -5.63 -5.53
N GLU A 101 18.18 -4.57 -5.00
CA GLU A 101 17.70 -3.90 -3.79
C GLU A 101 16.31 -3.31 -3.98
N ALA A 102 16.02 -2.77 -5.16
CA ALA A 102 14.72 -2.23 -5.50
C ALA A 102 13.64 -3.33 -5.51
N LEU A 103 13.93 -4.51 -6.10
CA LEU A 103 13.01 -5.64 -6.09
C LEU A 103 12.79 -6.20 -4.69
N ASP A 104 13.87 -6.41 -3.92
CA ASP A 104 13.77 -6.92 -2.55
C ASP A 104 12.92 -5.99 -1.68
N LEU A 105 13.07 -4.68 -1.88
CA LEU A 105 12.30 -3.66 -1.19
C LEU A 105 10.83 -3.64 -1.62
N ALA A 106 10.56 -3.73 -2.93
CA ALA A 106 9.21 -3.86 -3.48
C ALA A 106 8.48 -5.06 -2.86
N ILE A 107 9.10 -6.25 -2.92
CA ILE A 107 8.55 -7.49 -2.37
C ILE A 107 8.20 -7.35 -0.89
N ASN A 108 9.07 -6.71 -0.10
CA ASN A 108 8.80 -6.51 1.32
C ASN A 108 7.65 -5.54 1.57
N VAL A 109 7.60 -4.43 0.82
CA VAL A 109 6.49 -3.47 0.93
C VAL A 109 5.18 -4.11 0.51
N GLU A 110 5.12 -4.88 -0.58
CA GLU A 110 3.90 -5.59 -0.99
C GLU A 110 3.41 -6.55 0.11
N LYS A 111 4.31 -7.34 0.69
CA LYS A 111 3.98 -8.27 1.79
C LYS A 111 3.42 -7.54 3.01
N ASP A 112 4.08 -6.46 3.43
CA ASP A 112 3.67 -5.70 4.60
C ASP A 112 2.36 -4.95 4.36
N SER A 113 2.12 -4.48 3.13
CA SER A 113 0.87 -3.85 2.71
C SER A 113 -0.29 -4.85 2.75
N ILE A 114 -0.09 -6.08 2.24
CA ILE A 114 -1.07 -7.17 2.34
C ILE A 114 -1.45 -7.44 3.80
N ILE A 115 -0.48 -7.51 4.71
CA ILE A 115 -0.73 -7.71 6.14
C ILE A 115 -1.52 -6.51 6.68
N PHE A 116 -1.02 -5.29 6.48
CA PHE A 116 -1.63 -4.08 6.98
C PHE A 116 -3.09 -3.94 6.54
N TYR A 117 -3.39 -4.14 5.25
CA TYR A 117 -4.75 -4.04 4.71
C TYR A 117 -5.67 -5.15 5.23
N SER A 118 -5.13 -6.36 5.46
CA SER A 118 -5.91 -7.47 6.03
C SER A 118 -6.40 -7.14 7.44
N GLU A 119 -5.58 -6.43 8.23
CA GLU A 119 -5.93 -5.99 9.58
C GLU A 119 -6.98 -4.85 9.60
N LEU A 120 -7.21 -4.17 8.47
CA LEU A 120 -8.27 -3.16 8.35
C LEU A 120 -9.65 -3.77 8.14
N ILE A 121 -9.73 -5.03 7.68
CA ILE A 121 -11.00 -5.70 7.31
C ILE A 121 -12.04 -5.68 8.43
N PRO A 122 -11.73 -5.98 9.71
CA PRO A 122 -12.72 -5.95 10.78
C PRO A 122 -13.39 -4.59 10.98
N TYR A 123 -12.73 -3.51 10.55
CA TYR A 123 -13.15 -2.13 10.78
C TYR A 123 -13.74 -1.46 9.54
N ALA A 124 -13.61 -2.08 8.37
CA ALA A 124 -13.96 -1.50 7.07
C ALA A 124 -15.47 -1.38 6.81
N ALA A 125 -16.33 -1.96 7.66
CA ALA A 125 -17.79 -1.92 7.53
C ALA A 125 -18.26 -2.26 6.10
N ASP A 126 -18.92 -1.33 5.40
CA ASP A 126 -19.43 -1.53 4.03
C ASP A 126 -18.33 -1.66 2.97
N GLU A 127 -17.08 -1.34 3.31
CA GLU A 127 -15.95 -1.25 2.38
C GLU A 127 -15.06 -2.49 2.40
N VAL A 128 -15.46 -3.55 3.12
CA VAL A 128 -14.72 -4.83 3.24
C VAL A 128 -14.35 -5.41 1.88
N GLU A 129 -15.29 -5.45 0.93
CA GLU A 129 -15.04 -6.03 -0.39
C GLU A 129 -14.11 -5.17 -1.25
N THR A 130 -14.16 -3.84 -1.07
CA THR A 130 -13.22 -2.91 -1.70
C THR A 130 -11.80 -3.19 -1.22
N ILE A 131 -11.58 -3.31 0.09
CA ILE A 131 -10.24 -3.58 0.66
C ILE A 131 -9.76 -4.99 0.27
N LYS A 132 -10.63 -6.01 0.27
CA LYS A 132 -10.27 -7.36 -0.20
C LYS A 132 -9.83 -7.37 -1.66
N LYS A 133 -10.45 -6.54 -2.51
CA LYS A 133 -10.04 -6.43 -3.92
C LYS A 133 -8.60 -5.91 -4.03
N ILE A 134 -8.26 -4.84 -3.31
CA ILE A 134 -6.89 -4.30 -3.25
C ILE A 134 -5.92 -5.36 -2.72
N ILE A 135 -6.24 -6.04 -1.62
CA ILE A 135 -5.39 -7.12 -1.08
C ILE A 135 -5.11 -8.20 -2.14
N ASN A 136 -6.10 -8.55 -2.96
CA ASN A 136 -5.91 -9.53 -4.03
C ASN A 136 -5.11 -8.96 -5.22
N GLU A 137 -5.14 -7.64 -5.43
CA GLU A 137 -4.29 -6.93 -6.38
C GLU A 137 -2.83 -6.93 -5.91
N GLU A 138 -2.54 -6.59 -4.65
CA GLU A 138 -1.18 -6.66 -4.09
C GLU A 138 -0.61 -8.07 -4.07
N LYS A 139 -1.43 -9.08 -3.80
CA LYS A 139 -0.99 -10.48 -3.92
C LYS A 139 -0.55 -10.82 -5.34
N ARG A 140 -1.18 -10.23 -6.37
CA ARG A 140 -0.74 -10.40 -7.76
C ARG A 140 0.52 -9.61 -8.04
N HIS A 141 0.66 -8.39 -7.54
CA HIS A 141 1.90 -7.61 -7.64
C HIS A 141 3.09 -8.40 -7.06
N LEU A 142 2.93 -8.93 -5.85
CA LEU A 142 3.92 -9.77 -5.19
C LEU A 142 4.30 -11.01 -6.03
N LEU A 143 3.31 -11.71 -6.59
CA LEU A 143 3.57 -12.86 -7.47
C LEU A 143 4.32 -12.46 -8.74
N ASP A 144 3.91 -11.36 -9.36
CA ASP A 144 4.53 -10.87 -10.58
C ASP A 144 6.01 -10.45 -10.31
N LEU A 145 6.27 -9.74 -9.21
CA LEU A 145 7.62 -9.39 -8.76
C LEU A 145 8.50 -10.62 -8.50
N LEU A 146 7.98 -11.63 -7.81
CA LEU A 146 8.70 -12.88 -7.54
C LEU A 146 8.97 -13.70 -8.80
N SER A 147 8.12 -13.57 -9.82
CA SER A 147 8.29 -14.24 -11.13
C SER A 147 9.15 -13.44 -12.11
N THR A 148 9.54 -12.22 -11.75
CA THR A 148 10.37 -11.36 -12.59
C THR A 148 11.81 -11.86 -12.54
N ASN A 149 12.18 -12.69 -13.53
CA ASN A 149 13.58 -13.02 -13.79
C ASN A 149 14.26 -11.79 -14.39
N LEU A 150 15.15 -11.15 -13.63
CA LEU A 150 16.09 -10.14 -14.11
C LEU A 150 17.27 -10.77 -14.85
#